data_AF-A0A7V4PPD7-F1
#
_entry.id   AF-A0A7V4PPD7-F1
#
_cell.length_a   1.000
_cell.length_b   1.000
_cell.length_c   1.000
_cell.angle_alpha   90.00
_cell.angle_beta   90.00
_cell.angle_gamma   90.00
#
_symmetry.space_group_name_H-M   'P 1'
#
loop_
_entity.id
_entity.type
_entity.pdbx_description
1 polymer ?
#
loop_
_entity_poly.entity_id
_entity_poly.type
_entity_poly.pdbx_seq_one_letter_code
_entity_poly.pdbx_strand_id
1 'polypeptide(L)'
;MGHRVLYQSDDARGVHDLPQGNCAVRLQPYSLHGSKQVKVLIAASEIFPLAKTGGLADAVGAMARALTDLGCEVHAVLPAYRVVFEGGAALEETGVEVEIPLGERKVRGIILRAKIAGRIPAYLVRGDAYFMRGGLYGDAKGAYEDNAERFVFFCKAALEAARRF
;
A
#
# COMPACT_ATOMS: atom_id res chain seq x y z
N MET A 1 23.49 15.12 33.85
CA MET A 1 24.18 13.90 33.35
C MET A 1 23.55 13.54 32.03
N GLY A 2 24.25 13.85 30.93
CA GLY A 2 23.69 13.83 29.59
C GLY A 2 23.83 12.48 28.90
N HIS A 3 22.85 12.16 28.06
CA HIS A 3 23.04 11.26 26.92
C HIS A 3 22.45 11.91 25.68
N ARG A 4 23.37 12.27 24.79
CA ARG A 4 23.18 12.74 23.43
C ARG A 4 23.34 11.48 22.57
N VAL A 5 22.41 11.15 21.69
CA VAL A 5 22.65 10.18 20.62
C VAL A 5 22.58 10.95 19.32
N LEU A 6 23.75 11.31 18.80
CA LEU A 6 23.96 11.86 17.47
C LEU A 6 24.08 10.68 16.51
N TYR A 7 23.34 10.70 15.41
CA TYR A 7 23.60 9.85 14.26
C TYR A 7 24.60 10.61 13.39
N GLN A 8 25.83 10.12 13.29
CA GLN A 8 26.84 10.66 12.39
C GLN A 8 27.27 9.52 11.47
N SER A 9 26.86 9.61 10.20
CA SER A 9 27.35 8.76 9.13
C SER A 9 28.65 9.34 8.61
N ASP A 10 29.79 8.76 9.00
CA ASP A 10 31.07 9.06 8.36
C ASP A 10 31.31 8.04 7.24
N ASP A 11 31.27 8.56 6.01
CA ASP A 11 31.87 7.95 4.84
C ASP A 11 33.38 7.77 5.04
N ALA A 12 33.94 6.78 4.34
CA ALA A 12 35.34 6.38 4.27
C ALA A 12 35.85 5.45 5.39
N ARG A 13 35.63 4.14 5.21
CA ARG A 13 36.60 3.06 5.50
C ARG A 13 36.25 1.81 4.68
N GLY A 14 37.27 1.21 4.08
CA GLY A 14 37.17 0.21 3.01
C GLY A 14 36.45 -1.08 3.38
N VAL A 15 36.00 -1.76 2.32
CA VAL A 15 35.36 -3.09 2.30
C VAL A 15 36.36 -4.14 2.79
N HIS A 16 36.58 -4.31 4.09
CA HIS A 16 37.26 -5.52 4.60
C HIS A 16 37.03 -5.86 6.07
N ASP A 17 36.15 -5.18 6.79
CA ASP A 17 35.92 -5.48 8.22
C ASP A 17 34.43 -5.42 8.60
N LEU A 18 33.71 -6.51 8.34
CA LEU A 18 32.38 -6.76 8.90
C LEU A 18 32.49 -7.95 9.86
N PRO A 19 32.25 -7.77 11.18
CA PRO A 19 32.24 -8.90 12.11
C PRO A 19 31.06 -9.83 11.81
N GLN A 20 31.36 -11.10 11.59
CA GLN A 20 30.39 -12.19 11.57
C GLN A 20 29.88 -12.42 12.99
N GLY A 21 28.83 -11.69 13.38
CA GLY A 21 28.21 -11.78 14.70
C GLY A 21 26.74 -11.42 14.61
N ASN A 22 25.92 -12.26 15.24
CA ASN A 22 24.46 -12.21 15.26
C ASN A 22 23.95 -10.76 15.48
N CYS A 23 23.52 -10.09 14.41
CA CYS A 23 22.99 -8.74 14.47
C CYS A 23 21.56 -8.80 15.01
N ALA A 24 21.43 -9.03 16.31
CA ALA A 24 20.18 -8.80 17.02
C ALA A 24 19.97 -7.29 17.09
N VAL A 25 19.32 -6.74 16.06
CA VAL A 25 18.78 -5.38 16.11
C VAL A 25 17.77 -5.35 17.24
N ARG A 26 18.17 -4.82 18.39
CA ARG A 26 17.29 -4.62 19.54
C ARG A 26 16.41 -3.42 19.20
N LEU A 27 15.29 -3.67 18.52
CA LEU A 27 14.25 -2.68 18.30
C LEU A 27 13.72 -2.28 19.68
N GLN A 28 14.13 -1.12 20.18
CA GLN A 28 13.43 -0.51 21.30
C GLN A 28 12.04 -0.10 20.77
N PRO A 29 10.94 -0.44 21.47
CA PRO A 29 9.63 0.01 21.04
C PRO A 29 9.65 1.53 21.03
N TYR A 30 9.46 2.11 19.84
CA TYR A 30 9.25 3.54 19.71
C TYR A 30 7.90 3.83 20.37
N SER A 31 7.95 4.19 21.66
CA SER A 31 6.77 4.60 22.39
C SER A 31 6.39 5.99 21.89
N LEU A 32 5.34 6.04 21.08
CA LEU A 32 4.67 7.27 20.68
C LEU A 32 4.12 7.93 21.95
N HIS A 33 4.94 8.71 22.64
CA HIS A 33 4.54 9.49 23.80
C HIS A 33 3.67 10.66 23.33
N GLY A 34 2.38 10.39 23.16
CA GLY A 34 1.36 11.34 22.75
C GLY A 34 0.06 10.58 22.48
N SER A 35 -1.02 10.99 23.14
CA SER A 35 -2.34 10.33 23.27
C SER A 35 -3.15 10.16 21.97
N LYS A 36 -2.51 10.11 20.79
CA LYS A 36 -3.18 9.97 19.49
C LYS A 36 -2.64 8.76 18.73
N GLN A 37 -3.51 7.79 18.49
CA GLN A 37 -3.21 6.65 17.63
C GLN A 37 -2.77 7.13 16.24
N VAL A 38 -1.63 6.64 15.77
CA VAL A 38 -1.13 6.96 14.42
C VAL A 38 -1.99 6.25 13.38
N LYS A 39 -2.54 7.02 12.44
CA LYS A 39 -3.29 6.51 11.29
C LYS A 39 -2.35 6.34 10.10
N VAL A 40 -2.42 5.18 9.44
CA VAL A 40 -1.59 4.87 8.27
C VAL A 40 -2.50 4.36 7.15
N LEU A 41 -2.43 5.01 5.99
CA LEU A 41 -3.00 4.49 4.75
C LEU A 41 -1.88 3.96 3.86
N ILE A 42 -1.88 2.65 3.63
CA ILE A 42 -0.91 1.99 2.76
C ILE A 42 -1.49 1.96 1.35
N ALA A 43 -0.94 2.76 0.44
CA ALA A 43 -1.29 2.72 -0.98
C ALA A 43 -0.30 1.84 -1.74
N ALA A 44 -0.79 0.77 -2.38
CA ALA A 44 0.05 -0.16 -3.13
C ALA A 44 -0.67 -0.71 -4.36
N SER A 45 0.11 -1.05 -5.39
CA SER A 45 -0.40 -1.72 -6.60
C SER A 45 -0.69 -3.20 -6.37
N GLU A 46 -0.18 -3.80 -5.29
CA GLU A 46 -0.30 -5.21 -4.95
C GLU A 46 -0.38 -5.40 -3.44
N ILE A 47 -1.33 -6.22 -2.97
CA ILE A 47 -1.49 -6.58 -1.55
C ILE A 47 -2.06 -7.99 -1.46
N PHE A 48 -1.39 -8.89 -0.75
CA PHE A 48 -1.91 -10.23 -0.50
C PHE A 48 -3.01 -10.20 0.59
N PRO A 49 -4.14 -10.91 0.43
CA PRO A 49 -4.45 -11.89 -0.62
C PRO A 49 -5.23 -11.33 -1.83
N LEU A 50 -5.44 -10.01 -1.92
CA LEU A 50 -6.35 -9.42 -2.91
C LEU A 50 -5.77 -9.37 -4.33
N ALA A 51 -4.52 -8.95 -4.48
CA ALA A 51 -3.87 -8.82 -5.78
C ALA A 51 -2.37 -9.07 -5.68
N LYS A 52 -1.86 -10.01 -6.47
CA LYS A 52 -0.47 -10.46 -6.41
C LYS A 52 0.05 -10.90 -7.78
N THR A 53 1.24 -10.40 -8.12
CA THR A 53 2.08 -10.87 -9.21
C THR A 53 3.48 -11.27 -8.72
N GLY A 54 3.94 -10.73 -7.59
CA GLY A 54 5.24 -11.05 -7.02
C GLY A 54 5.35 -10.76 -5.51
N GLY A 55 6.59 -10.55 -5.05
CA GLY A 55 6.90 -10.38 -3.62
C GLY A 55 6.42 -9.07 -3.00
N LEU A 56 6.08 -8.05 -3.80
CA LEU A 56 5.53 -6.78 -3.31
C LEU A 56 4.24 -7.02 -2.50
N ALA A 57 3.34 -7.85 -3.01
CA ALA A 57 2.08 -8.16 -2.35
C ALA A 57 2.27 -8.72 -0.92
N ASP A 58 3.27 -9.59 -0.76
CA ASP A 58 3.59 -10.23 0.52
C ASP A 58 4.24 -9.23 1.48
N ALA A 59 5.19 -8.42 0.97
CA ALA A 59 5.87 -7.41 1.75
C ALA A 59 4.88 -6.36 2.30
N VAL A 60 3.99 -5.86 1.44
CA VAL A 60 2.96 -4.88 1.83
C VAL A 60 1.97 -5.49 2.83
N GLY A 61 1.50 -6.72 2.57
CA GLY A 61 0.62 -7.43 3.50
C GLY A 61 1.27 -7.68 4.88
N ALA A 62 2.56 -8.03 4.91
CA ALA A 62 3.31 -8.20 6.15
C ALA A 62 3.51 -6.87 6.89
N MET A 63 3.87 -5.80 6.18
CA MET A 63 4.01 -4.46 6.74
C MET A 63 2.70 -3.96 7.37
N ALA A 64 1.56 -4.16 6.70
CA ALA A 64 0.26 -3.78 7.22
C ALA A 64 -0.07 -4.47 8.55
N ARG A 65 0.22 -5.78 8.66
CA ARG A 65 0.07 -6.54 9.90
C ARG A 65 1.00 -6.02 10.99
N ALA A 66 2.29 -5.84 10.69
CA ALA A 66 3.28 -5.37 11.66
C ALA A 66 2.92 -3.99 12.23
N LEU A 67 2.48 -3.05 11.39
CA LEU A 67 2.02 -1.73 11.85
C LEU A 67 0.76 -1.82 12.71
N THR A 68 -0.16 -2.72 12.37
CA THR A 68 -1.36 -2.97 13.18
C THR A 68 -0.99 -3.52 14.56
N ASP A 69 -0.02 -4.45 14.63
CA ASP A 69 0.45 -5.05 15.88
C ASP A 69 1.23 -4.06 16.75
N LEU A 70 1.82 -3.02 16.14
CA LEU A 70 2.42 -1.88 16.84
C LEU A 70 1.38 -0.86 17.34
N GLY A 71 0.08 -1.11 17.13
CA GLY A 71 -1.01 -0.26 17.60
C GLY A 71 -1.44 0.86 16.64
N CYS A 72 -0.91 0.90 15.41
CA CYS A 72 -1.37 1.85 14.41
C CYS A 72 -2.78 1.51 13.90
N GLU A 73 -3.56 2.53 13.57
CA GLU A 73 -4.80 2.37 12.80
C GLU A 73 -4.43 2.28 11.32
N VAL A 74 -4.33 1.04 10.81
CA VAL A 74 -3.88 0.78 9.44
C VAL A 74 -5.07 0.54 8.51
N HIS A 75 -5.04 1.22 7.38
CA HIS A 75 -5.91 0.99 6.23
C HIS A 75 -5.05 0.70 5.01
N ALA A 76 -5.59 -0.03 4.04
CA ALA A 76 -4.95 -0.29 2.76
C ALA A 76 -5.77 0.29 1.62
N VAL A 77 -5.12 0.69 0.53
CA VAL A 77 -5.78 1.04 -0.73
C VAL A 77 -5.01 0.48 -1.91
N LEU A 78 -5.73 -0.16 -2.83
CA LEU A 78 -5.20 -0.75 -4.05
C LEU A 78 -6.20 -0.64 -5.20
N PRO A 79 -5.80 -0.83 -6.46
CA PRO A 79 -6.75 -0.89 -7.57
C PRO A 79 -7.68 -2.11 -7.47
N ALA A 80 -8.94 -1.95 -7.89
CA ALA A 80 -9.89 -3.06 -8.00
C ALA A 80 -9.62 -3.87 -9.27
N TYR A 81 -8.57 -4.68 -9.24
CA TYR A 81 -8.24 -5.57 -10.36
C TYR A 81 -9.30 -6.66 -10.54
N ARG A 82 -9.41 -7.18 -11.76
CA ARG A 82 -10.25 -8.34 -12.07
C ARG A 82 -10.05 -9.51 -11.09
N VAL A 83 -8.79 -9.83 -10.77
CA VAL A 83 -8.44 -10.94 -9.87
C VAL A 83 -9.02 -10.80 -8.46
N VAL A 84 -9.35 -9.58 -8.00
CA VAL A 84 -9.97 -9.36 -6.69
C VAL A 84 -11.39 -9.95 -6.67
N PHE A 85 -12.13 -9.76 -7.77
CA PHE A 85 -13.48 -10.29 -7.93
C PHE A 85 -13.48 -11.81 -8.13
N GLU A 86 -12.46 -12.33 -8.82
CA GLU A 86 -12.27 -13.77 -9.04
C GLU A 86 -11.75 -14.50 -7.79
N GLY A 87 -11.04 -13.79 -6.90
CA GLY A 87 -10.41 -14.34 -5.70
C GLY A 87 -11.34 -14.59 -4.51
N GLY A 88 -12.65 -14.35 -4.66
CA GLY A 88 -13.65 -14.66 -3.63
C GLY A 88 -13.62 -13.76 -2.39
N ALA A 89 -12.97 -12.59 -2.46
CA ALA A 89 -12.99 -11.62 -1.38
C ALA A 89 -14.43 -11.10 -1.16
N ALA A 90 -14.83 -10.90 0.10
CA ALA A 90 -16.07 -10.21 0.41
C ALA A 90 -15.93 -8.72 0.09
N LEU A 91 -16.59 -8.28 -0.98
CA LEU A 91 -16.56 -6.91 -1.46
C LEU A 91 -17.86 -6.20 -1.08
N GLU A 92 -17.71 -4.99 -0.53
CA GLU A 92 -18.82 -4.11 -0.16
C GLU A 92 -18.70 -2.81 -0.97
N GLU A 93 -19.80 -2.33 -1.54
CA GLU A 93 -19.85 -0.99 -2.12
C GLU A 93 -19.96 0.05 -1.01
N THR A 94 -19.07 1.03 -1.01
CA THR A 94 -19.09 2.09 0.01
C THR A 94 -20.05 3.24 -0.31
N GLY A 95 -20.61 3.26 -1.53
CA GLY A 95 -21.34 4.41 -2.07
C GLY A 95 -20.46 5.63 -2.39
N VAL A 96 -19.15 5.53 -2.20
CA VAL A 96 -18.20 6.62 -2.48
C VAL A 96 -17.78 6.58 -3.93
N GLU A 97 -18.06 7.67 -4.64
CA GLU A 97 -17.53 7.94 -5.97
C GLU A 97 -16.40 8.97 -5.93
N VAL A 98 -15.45 8.82 -6.85
CA VAL A 98 -14.35 9.76 -7.10
C VAL A 98 -14.37 10.19 -8.56
N GLU A 99 -14.09 11.47 -8.82
CA GLU A 99 -13.99 12.02 -10.18
C GLU A 99 -12.61 12.68 -10.32
N ILE A 100 -11.73 12.06 -11.11
CA ILE A 100 -10.31 12.40 -11.17
C ILE A 100 -9.97 13.09 -12.49
N PRO A 101 -9.41 14.31 -12.46
CA PRO A 101 -8.94 14.98 -13.67
C PRO A 101 -7.65 14.34 -14.19
N LEU A 102 -7.67 13.91 -15.46
CA LEU A 102 -6.54 13.36 -16.21
C LEU A 102 -6.44 14.08 -17.55
N GLY A 103 -5.51 15.04 -17.66
CA GLY A 103 -5.46 15.96 -18.79
C GLY A 103 -6.76 16.77 -18.89
N GLU A 104 -7.37 16.78 -20.07
CA GLU A 104 -8.61 17.53 -20.34
C GLU A 104 -9.88 16.77 -19.93
N ARG A 105 -9.77 15.49 -19.58
CA ARG A 105 -10.91 14.66 -19.21
C ARG A 105 -10.99 14.42 -17.72
N LYS A 106 -12.19 14.05 -17.26
CA LYS A 106 -12.43 13.53 -15.93
C LYS A 106 -12.79 12.05 -16.01
N VAL A 107 -12.15 11.25 -15.16
CA VAL A 107 -12.41 9.81 -15.08
C VAL A 107 -13.06 9.51 -13.75
N ARG A 108 -14.19 8.80 -13.79
CA ARG A 108 -14.93 8.38 -12.60
C ARG A 108 -14.42 7.04 -12.09
N GLY A 109 -14.48 6.87 -10.77
CA GLY A 109 -14.24 5.61 -10.10
C GLY A 109 -15.15 5.45 -8.89
N ILE A 110 -15.26 4.21 -8.42
CA ILE A 110 -16.04 3.83 -7.24
C ILE A 110 -15.08 3.24 -6.22
N ILE A 111 -15.30 3.48 -4.94
CA ILE A 111 -14.55 2.84 -3.88
C ILE A 111 -15.32 1.64 -3.35
N LEU A 112 -14.71 0.46 -3.43
CA LEU A 112 -15.19 -0.73 -2.74
C LEU A 112 -14.41 -0.91 -1.44
N ARG A 113 -14.96 -1.69 -0.52
CA ARG A 113 -14.32 -2.09 0.73
C ARG A 113 -14.16 -3.61 0.77
N ALA A 114 -13.04 -4.04 1.32
CA ALA A 114 -12.71 -5.42 1.63
C ALA A 114 -11.91 -5.45 2.95
N LYS A 115 -11.41 -6.63 3.30
CA LYS A 115 -10.45 -6.80 4.41
C LYS A 115 -9.24 -7.60 3.95
N ILE A 116 -8.07 -7.22 4.43
CA ILE A 116 -6.86 -8.06 4.38
C ILE A 116 -6.61 -8.69 5.76
N ALA A 117 -6.13 -9.93 5.77
CA ALA A 117 -5.90 -10.71 6.98
C ALA A 117 -7.10 -10.72 7.96
N GLY A 118 -8.32 -10.70 7.43
CA GLY A 118 -9.58 -10.77 8.19
C GLY A 118 -9.95 -9.52 9.02
N ARG A 119 -9.04 -8.58 9.25
CA ARG A 119 -9.27 -7.44 10.17
C ARG A 119 -8.88 -6.06 9.65
N ILE A 120 -7.93 -5.96 8.72
CA ILE A 120 -7.42 -4.66 8.26
C ILE A 120 -8.31 -4.18 7.10
N PRO A 121 -8.97 -3.01 7.20
CA PRO A 121 -9.77 -2.46 6.11
C PRO A 121 -8.92 -2.23 4.87
N ALA A 122 -9.44 -2.65 3.72
CA ALA A 122 -8.85 -2.39 2.42
C ALA A 122 -9.86 -1.72 1.50
N TYR A 123 -9.45 -0.64 0.84
CA TYR A 123 -10.25 0.09 -0.12
C TYR A 123 -9.77 -0.20 -1.54
N LEU A 124 -10.71 -0.48 -2.42
CA LEU A 124 -10.42 -0.84 -3.80
C LEU A 124 -10.89 0.27 -4.72
N VAL A 125 -9.97 0.90 -5.44
CA VAL A 125 -10.31 1.91 -6.45
C VAL A 125 -10.79 1.19 -7.71
N ARG A 126 -12.10 1.17 -7.92
CA ARG A 126 -12.71 0.61 -9.13
C ARG A 126 -12.72 1.64 -10.24
N GLY A 127 -12.13 1.27 -11.36
CA GLY A 127 -12.14 1.98 -12.63
C GLY A 127 -12.02 0.95 -13.73
N ASP A 128 -13.15 0.41 -14.18
CA ASP A 128 -13.18 -0.84 -14.96
C ASP A 128 -12.35 -0.74 -16.25
N ALA A 129 -12.37 0.43 -16.91
CA ALA A 129 -11.54 0.71 -18.09
C ALA A 129 -10.03 0.52 -17.84
N TYR A 130 -9.57 0.73 -16.61
CA TYR A 130 -8.17 0.62 -16.22
C TYR A 130 -7.80 -0.72 -15.58
N PHE A 131 -8.64 -1.26 -14.70
CA PHE A 131 -8.26 -2.37 -13.81
C PHE A 131 -8.98 -3.69 -14.08
N MET A 132 -10.07 -3.70 -14.86
CA MET A 132 -10.76 -4.94 -15.26
C MET A 132 -10.06 -5.59 -16.47
N ARG A 133 -8.76 -5.88 -16.34
CA ARG A 133 -7.90 -6.45 -17.39
C ARG A 133 -7.33 -7.82 -17.01
N GLY A 134 -6.66 -8.47 -17.96
CA GLY A 134 -6.15 -9.85 -17.81
C GLY A 134 -4.97 -9.99 -16.83
N GLY A 135 -4.25 -8.91 -16.57
CA GLY A 135 -3.20 -8.89 -15.55
C GLY A 135 -3.09 -7.53 -14.86
N LEU A 136 -2.21 -7.44 -13.87
CA LEU A 136 -2.00 -6.19 -13.15
C LEU A 136 -1.26 -5.20 -14.03
N TYR A 137 -0.06 -5.51 -14.55
CA TYR A 137 0.75 -4.54 -15.31
C TYR A 137 0.74 -4.79 -16.83
N GLY A 138 0.22 -5.92 -17.27
CA GLY A 138 0.26 -6.36 -18.65
C GLY A 138 -0.37 -7.73 -18.81
N ASP A 139 -0.32 -8.26 -20.01
CA ASP A 139 -0.77 -9.62 -20.35
C ASP A 139 0.26 -10.35 -21.23
N ALA A 140 -0.16 -11.40 -21.92
CA ALA A 140 0.70 -12.19 -22.81
C ALA A 140 1.37 -11.36 -23.93
N LYS A 141 0.83 -10.17 -24.26
CA LYS A 141 1.39 -9.25 -25.26
C LYS A 141 2.39 -8.26 -24.69
N GLY A 142 2.61 -8.27 -23.38
CA GLY A 142 3.52 -7.37 -22.68
C GLY A 142 2.80 -6.36 -21.78
N ALA A 143 3.52 -5.31 -21.40
CA ALA A 143 3.02 -4.26 -20.51
C ALA A 143 1.91 -3.44 -21.19
N TYR A 144 0.91 -3.02 -20.42
CA TYR A 144 -0.10 -2.10 -20.93
C TYR A 144 0.51 -0.72 -21.20
N GLU A 145 0.27 -0.18 -22.40
CA GLU A 145 0.80 1.12 -22.84
C GLU A 145 0.31 2.28 -21.96
N ASP A 146 -0.90 2.15 -21.39
CA ASP A 146 -1.54 3.17 -20.57
C ASP A 146 -1.19 3.07 -19.08
N ASN A 147 -0.25 2.19 -18.67
CA ASN A 147 0.14 1.98 -17.27
C ASN A 147 0.40 3.27 -16.49
N ALA A 148 1.13 4.21 -17.08
CA ALA A 148 1.40 5.50 -16.44
C ALA A 148 0.09 6.22 -16.07
N GLU A 149 -0.84 6.30 -17.01
CA GLU A 149 -2.11 7.01 -16.83
C GLU A 149 -3.00 6.36 -15.78
N ARG A 150 -3.19 5.03 -15.82
CA ARG A 150 -4.02 4.32 -14.83
C ARG A 150 -3.45 4.37 -13.42
N PHE A 151 -2.13 4.42 -13.25
CA PHE A 151 -1.54 4.57 -11.92
C PHE A 151 -1.57 6.04 -11.44
N VAL A 152 -1.55 7.02 -12.35
CA VAL A 152 -1.89 8.41 -11.99
C VAL A 152 -3.34 8.51 -11.52
N PHE A 153 -4.29 7.86 -12.22
CA PHE A 153 -5.67 7.76 -11.79
C PHE A 153 -5.77 7.15 -10.39
N PHE A 154 -5.15 6.00 -10.16
CA PHE A 154 -5.13 5.32 -8.87
C PHE A 154 -4.59 6.22 -7.75
N CYS A 155 -3.42 6.83 -7.93
CA CYS A 155 -2.81 7.68 -6.91
C CYS A 155 -3.72 8.86 -6.52
N LYS A 156 -4.32 9.54 -7.51
CA LYS A 156 -5.24 10.65 -7.25
C LYS A 156 -6.54 10.18 -6.58
N ALA A 157 -7.09 9.05 -7.02
CA ALA A 157 -8.28 8.44 -6.42
C ALA A 157 -8.04 7.99 -4.98
N ALA A 158 -6.88 7.40 -4.70
CA ALA A 158 -6.48 6.98 -3.36
C ALA A 158 -6.38 8.19 -2.40
N LEU A 159 -5.81 9.30 -2.85
CA LEU A 159 -5.73 10.54 -2.08
C LEU A 159 -7.11 11.16 -1.83
N GLU A 160 -7.99 11.17 -2.84
CA GLU A 160 -9.36 11.66 -2.68
C GLU A 160 -10.16 10.79 -1.71
N ALA A 161 -10.00 9.47 -1.80
CA ALA A 161 -10.63 8.51 -0.89
C ALA A 161 -10.10 8.68 0.54
N ALA A 162 -8.79 8.89 0.72
CA ALA A 162 -8.16 9.10 2.03
C ALA A 162 -8.76 10.25 2.84
N ARG A 163 -9.35 11.25 2.18
CA ARG A 163 -10.03 12.38 2.86
C ARG A 163 -11.36 11.97 3.51
N ARG A 164 -11.87 10.79 3.19
CA ARG A 164 -13.20 10.30 3.57
C ARG A 164 -13.13 9.17 4.62
N PHE A 165 -11.92 8.81 5.07
CA PHE A 165 -11.65 7.73 6.03
C PHE A 165 -10.97 8.25 7.30
#